data_AF-A0A804RLK3-F1
#
_entry.id   AF-A0A804RLK3-F1
#
_cell.length_a   1.000
_cell.length_b   1.000
_cell.length_c   1.000
_cell.angle_alpha   90.00
_cell.angle_beta   90.00
_cell.angle_gamma   90.00
#
_symmetry.space_group_name_H-M   'P 1'
#
loop_
_entity.id
_entity.type
_entity.pdbx_description
1 polymer ?
#
loop_
_entity_poly.entity_id
_entity_poly.type
_entity_poly.pdbx_seq_one_letter_code
_entity_poly.pdbx_strand_id
1 'polypeptide(L)'
;MVYISNRPGGDPVIQTVAPGLHVLSNAAINSPWPKAMRLGQSFKRYLTIHDDAEASLKQMVEELMMDTARPDRSMVPDTGDDPEWEYKLSSIFIDTAKEQARYGTRSMVALAAKLEGEVTFYERYLENSLWKENLIQFQMEKAQ
;
A
#
# COMPACT_ATOMS: atom_id res chain seq x y z
N MET A 1 -3.22 -16.85 6.78
CA MET A 1 -2.66 -15.54 7.18
C MET A 1 -3.44 -15.01 8.38
N VAL A 2 -2.79 -14.32 9.32
CA VAL A 2 -3.44 -13.72 10.50
C VAL A 2 -3.13 -12.23 10.50
N TYR A 3 -4.14 -11.40 10.80
CA TYR A 3 -3.97 -9.98 11.08
C TYR A 3 -3.94 -9.77 12.59
N ILE A 4 -2.91 -9.07 13.06
CA ILE A 4 -2.70 -8.72 14.46
C ILE A 4 -2.62 -7.20 14.58
N SER A 5 -3.36 -6.60 15.52
CA SER A 5 -3.31 -5.17 15.79
C SER A 5 -3.20 -4.89 17.28
N ASN A 6 -2.33 -3.96 17.64
CA ASN A 6 -2.13 -3.43 18.98
C ASN A 6 -2.66 -1.99 19.13
N ARG A 7 -3.70 -1.63 18.34
CA ARG A 7 -4.21 -0.24 18.28
C ARG A 7 -4.52 0.27 19.70
N PRO A 8 -3.96 1.42 20.12
CA PRO A 8 -4.19 1.97 21.45
C PRO A 8 -5.67 2.23 21.73
N GLY A 9 -6.11 1.98 22.96
CA GLY A 9 -7.47 2.26 23.41
C GLY A 9 -8.51 1.18 23.09
N GLY A 10 -8.10 0.04 22.52
CA GLY A 10 -8.94 -1.15 22.34
C GLY A 10 -8.22 -2.43 22.76
N ASP A 11 -8.96 -3.54 22.80
CA ASP A 11 -8.37 -4.87 23.01
C ASP A 11 -7.50 -5.28 21.81
N PRO A 12 -6.41 -6.03 22.03
CA PRO A 12 -5.63 -6.61 20.93
C PRO A 12 -6.53 -7.40 19.98
N VAL A 13 -6.42 -7.13 18.69
CA VAL A 13 -7.19 -7.84 17.66
C VAL A 13 -6.31 -8.93 17.06
N ILE A 14 -6.81 -10.16 17.07
CA ILE A 14 -6.26 -11.29 16.33
C ILE A 14 -7.38 -11.85 15.46
N GLN A 15 -7.22 -11.82 14.14
CA GLN A 15 -8.23 -12.36 13.23
C GLN A 15 -7.61 -13.14 12.06
N THR A 16 -8.28 -14.21 11.66
CA THR A 16 -7.93 -14.93 10.44
C THR A 16 -8.28 -14.09 9.22
N VAL A 17 -7.34 -13.99 8.27
CA VAL A 17 -7.56 -13.33 6.99
C VAL A 17 -7.90 -14.40 5.96
N ALA A 18 -9.09 -14.30 5.39
CA ALA A 18 -9.55 -15.20 4.33
C ALA A 18 -8.71 -15.01 3.04
N PRO A 19 -8.65 -16.00 2.14
CA PRO A 19 -8.07 -15.79 0.82
C PRO A 19 -8.82 -14.69 0.05
N GLY A 20 -8.08 -13.79 -0.59
CA GLY A 20 -8.66 -12.72 -1.41
C GLY A 20 -7.87 -11.42 -1.37
N LEU A 21 -8.51 -10.35 -1.84
CA LEU A 21 -7.96 -9.01 -1.88
C LEU A 21 -8.28 -8.25 -0.59
N HIS A 22 -7.23 -7.78 0.09
CA HIS A 22 -7.33 -7.02 1.32
C HIS A 22 -6.46 -5.77 1.25
N VAL A 23 -6.93 -4.67 1.84
CA VAL A 23 -6.20 -3.41 1.87
C VAL A 23 -6.03 -2.96 3.32
N LEU A 24 -4.82 -2.57 3.68
CA LEU A 24 -4.49 -2.01 4.98
C LEU A 24 -3.93 -0.59 4.81
N SER A 25 -4.36 0.30 5.69
CA SER A 25 -3.81 1.65 5.83
C SER A 25 -3.64 1.94 7.33
N ASN A 26 -3.66 3.20 7.76
CA ASN A 26 -3.50 3.59 9.17
C ASN A 26 -4.72 3.23 10.06
N ALA A 27 -5.70 2.52 9.51
CA ALA A 27 -6.90 2.05 10.21
C ALA A 27 -6.92 0.51 10.26
N ALA A 28 -8.04 -0.07 10.71
CA ALA A 28 -8.22 -1.52 10.69
C ALA A 28 -8.14 -2.06 9.24
N ILE A 29 -7.76 -3.32 9.07
CA ILE A 29 -7.76 -3.98 7.75
C ILE A 29 -9.14 -3.83 7.08
N ASN A 30 -9.15 -3.51 5.79
CA ASN A 30 -10.34 -3.24 4.98
C ASN A 30 -11.23 -2.08 5.46
N SER A 31 -10.69 -1.16 6.26
CA SER A 31 -11.40 0.09 6.58
C SER A 31 -11.77 0.84 5.29
N PRO A 32 -12.99 1.40 5.18
CA PRO A 32 -13.53 1.96 3.95
C PRO A 32 -13.00 3.38 3.67
N TRP A 33 -11.71 3.61 3.87
CA TRP A 33 -11.09 4.90 3.55
C TRP A 33 -11.05 5.06 2.02
N PRO A 34 -11.36 6.26 1.47
CA PRO A 34 -11.45 6.42 0.02
C PRO A 34 -10.20 5.97 -0.74
N LYS A 35 -9.00 6.27 -0.22
CA LYS A 35 -7.75 5.81 -0.82
C LYS A 35 -7.57 4.29 -0.79
N ALA A 36 -8.02 3.64 0.29
CA ALA A 36 -7.93 2.19 0.44
C ALA A 36 -8.90 1.49 -0.52
N MET A 37 -10.15 1.99 -0.60
CA MET A 37 -11.14 1.49 -1.56
C MET A 37 -10.67 1.70 -3.01
N ARG A 38 -10.13 2.88 -3.33
CA ARG A 38 -9.60 3.16 -4.66
C ARG A 38 -8.45 2.22 -5.02
N LEU A 39 -7.47 2.05 -4.14
CA LEU A 39 -6.35 1.13 -4.36
C LEU A 39 -6.85 -0.30 -4.58
N GLY A 40 -7.76 -0.78 -3.73
CA GLY A 40 -8.33 -2.13 -3.85
C GLY A 40 -9.09 -2.35 -5.17
N GLN A 41 -9.87 -1.36 -5.60
CA GLN A 41 -10.57 -1.40 -6.90
C GLN A 41 -9.59 -1.37 -8.08
N SER A 42 -8.57 -0.50 -8.04
CA SER A 42 -7.53 -0.43 -9.07
C SER A 42 -6.75 -1.72 -9.16
N PHE A 43 -6.38 -2.32 -8.02
CA PHE A 43 -5.67 -3.58 -7.99
C PHE A 43 -6.53 -4.74 -8.52
N LYS A 44 -7.82 -4.80 -8.17
CA LYS A 44 -8.74 -5.79 -8.73
C LYS A 44 -8.84 -5.68 -10.26
N ARG A 45 -8.95 -4.46 -10.79
CA ARG A 45 -8.94 -4.22 -12.26
C ARG A 45 -7.62 -4.65 -12.89
N TYR A 46 -6.49 -4.28 -12.28
CA TYR A 46 -5.17 -4.67 -12.73
C TYR A 46 -5.06 -6.20 -12.85
N LEU A 47 -5.43 -6.95 -11.80
CA LEU A 47 -5.44 -8.41 -11.83
C LEU A 47 -6.35 -8.98 -12.93
N THR A 48 -7.49 -8.34 -13.22
CA THR A 48 -8.41 -8.81 -14.27
C THR A 48 -7.82 -8.61 -15.67
N ILE A 49 -7.04 -7.56 -15.89
CA ILE A 49 -6.38 -7.26 -17.17
C ILE A 49 -5.18 -8.20 -17.41
N HIS A 50 -4.53 -8.63 -16.34
CA HIS A 50 -3.31 -9.44 -16.37
C HIS A 50 -3.53 -10.92 -15.99
N ASP A 51 -4.77 -11.43 -16.07
CA ASP A 51 -5.18 -12.76 -15.58
C ASP A 51 -4.34 -13.93 -16.16
N ASP A 52 -3.81 -13.77 -17.37
CA ASP A 52 -3.06 -14.81 -18.10
C ASP A 52 -1.53 -14.62 -18.10
N ALA A 53 -1.00 -13.55 -17.50
CA ALA A 53 0.43 -13.24 -17.52
C ALA A 53 1.00 -13.09 -16.11
N GLU A 54 2.26 -13.47 -15.89
CA GLU A 54 2.97 -13.15 -14.66
C GLU A 54 3.12 -11.62 -14.58
N ALA A 55 2.27 -10.99 -13.78
CA ALA A 55 2.20 -9.54 -13.71
C ALA A 55 3.54 -8.96 -13.24
N SER A 56 4.09 -8.04 -14.02
CA SER A 56 5.34 -7.36 -13.67
C SER A 56 5.12 -6.54 -12.40
N LEU A 57 5.86 -6.85 -11.33
CA LEU A 57 5.80 -6.10 -10.07
C LEU A 57 6.17 -4.63 -10.26
N LYS A 58 7.03 -4.33 -11.24
CA LYS A 58 7.36 -2.96 -11.63
C LYS A 58 6.13 -2.24 -12.17
N GLN A 59 5.46 -2.83 -13.16
CA GLN A 59 4.24 -2.23 -13.74
C GLN A 59 3.16 -2.06 -12.68
N MET A 60 3.00 -3.03 -11.78
CA MET A 60 2.07 -2.96 -10.67
C MET A 60 2.33 -1.73 -9.78
N VAL A 61 3.58 -1.45 -9.41
CA VAL A 61 3.94 -0.24 -8.65
C VAL A 61 3.68 1.03 -9.46
N GLU A 62 4.11 1.06 -10.73
CA GLU A 62 3.96 2.23 -11.59
C GLU A 62 2.49 2.62 -11.84
N GLU A 63 1.61 1.64 -12.01
CA GLU A 63 0.19 1.88 -12.30
C GLU A 63 -0.66 2.12 -11.05
N LEU A 64 -0.36 1.44 -9.94
CA LEU A 64 -1.23 1.47 -8.75
C LEU A 64 -0.75 2.46 -7.68
N MET A 65 0.56 2.54 -7.46
CA MET A 65 1.11 3.23 -6.29
C MET A 65 1.48 4.68 -6.55
N MET A 66 1.41 5.15 -7.81
CA MET A 66 1.69 6.53 -8.23
C MET A 66 0.45 7.44 -8.26
N ASP A 67 -0.70 6.96 -7.80
CA ASP A 67 -1.97 7.71 -7.82
C ASP A 67 -1.97 8.88 -6.82
N THR A 68 -1.95 10.11 -7.34
CA THR A 68 -1.96 11.36 -6.59
C THR A 68 -3.36 11.93 -6.35
N ALA A 69 -4.41 11.31 -6.88
CA ALA A 69 -5.76 11.84 -6.75
C ALA A 69 -6.22 11.80 -5.29
N ARG A 70 -6.92 12.86 -4.88
CA ARG A 70 -7.55 12.95 -3.56
C ARG A 70 -9.07 12.74 -3.69
N PRO A 71 -9.75 12.21 -2.67
CA PRO A 71 -11.21 12.23 -2.61
C PRO A 71 -11.72 13.65 -2.38
N ASP A 72 -13.03 13.86 -2.49
CA ASP A 72 -13.65 15.09 -1.98
C ASP A 72 -13.33 15.26 -0.49
N ARG A 73 -13.14 16.52 -0.07
CA ARG A 73 -12.78 16.84 1.33
C ARG A 73 -13.76 16.26 2.35
N SER A 74 -15.05 16.20 2.02
CA SER A 74 -16.09 15.62 2.88
C SER A 74 -15.99 14.10 3.07
N MET A 75 -15.24 13.40 2.21
CA MET A 75 -15.01 11.97 2.30
C MET A 75 -13.70 11.62 3.03
N VAL A 76 -12.87 12.62 3.37
CA VAL A 76 -11.65 12.39 4.15
C VAL A 76 -12.06 11.95 5.55
N PRO A 77 -11.55 10.81 6.06
CA PRO A 77 -11.83 10.38 7.42
C PRO A 77 -11.28 11.37 8.43
N ASP A 78 -12.09 11.70 9.45
CA ASP A 78 -11.63 12.41 10.64
C ASP A 78 -10.90 11.42 11.55
N THR A 79 -9.58 11.59 11.65
CA THR A 79 -8.68 10.78 12.48
C THR A 79 -8.27 11.51 13.75
N GLY A 80 -8.75 12.74 13.96
CA GLY A 80 -8.35 13.63 15.05
C GLY A 80 -7.12 14.50 14.76
N ASP A 81 -6.61 14.48 13.53
CA ASP A 81 -5.55 15.38 13.06
C ASP A 81 -6.12 16.67 12.45
N ASP A 82 -5.25 17.60 12.05
CA ASP A 82 -5.66 18.81 11.33
C ASP A 82 -6.33 18.46 9.98
N PRO A 83 -7.56 18.94 9.68
CA PRO A 83 -8.29 18.55 8.47
C PRO A 83 -7.56 18.88 7.16
N GLU A 84 -6.77 19.95 7.12
CA GLU A 84 -5.97 20.31 5.95
C GLU A 84 -4.82 19.32 5.76
N TRP A 85 -4.22 18.88 6.86
CA TRP A 85 -3.22 17.82 6.86
C TRP A 85 -3.80 16.47 6.42
N GLU A 86 -4.94 16.05 6.97
CA GLU A 86 -5.62 14.80 6.57
C GLU A 86 -5.94 14.79 5.07
N TYR A 87 -6.43 15.91 4.54
CA TYR A 87 -6.66 16.06 3.11
C TYR A 87 -5.37 15.93 2.29
N LYS A 88 -4.26 16.53 2.71
CA LYS A 88 -2.97 16.39 2.02
C LYS A 88 -2.48 14.93 1.98
N LEU A 89 -2.78 14.14 3.01
CA LEU A 89 -2.40 12.72 3.16
C LEU A 89 -3.43 11.72 2.58
N SER A 90 -4.48 12.22 1.92
CA SER A 90 -5.62 11.41 1.47
C SER A 90 -5.44 10.73 0.10
N SER A 91 -4.29 10.93 -0.58
CA SER A 91 -3.92 10.21 -1.80
C SER A 91 -3.16 8.90 -1.49
N ILE A 92 -3.00 8.03 -2.50
CA ILE A 92 -2.18 6.80 -2.40
C ILE A 92 -0.70 7.19 -2.45
N PHE A 93 -0.31 7.97 -3.46
CA PHE A 93 0.98 8.63 -3.54
C PHE A 93 0.89 10.01 -2.90
N ILE A 94 1.57 10.18 -1.77
CA ILE A 94 1.61 11.45 -1.05
C ILE A 94 2.82 12.22 -1.55
N ASP A 95 2.60 13.44 -2.04
CA ASP A 95 3.66 14.40 -2.33
C ASP A 95 3.18 15.78 -1.92
N THR A 96 3.71 16.28 -0.80
CA THR A 96 3.30 17.57 -0.23
C THR A 96 4.47 18.24 0.48
N ALA A 97 4.22 19.42 1.02
CA ALA A 97 5.14 20.12 1.90
C ALA A 97 4.60 20.10 3.33
N LYS A 98 5.48 19.82 4.29
CA LYS A 98 5.26 20.07 5.71
C LYS A 98 6.24 21.16 6.11
N GLU A 99 5.71 22.35 6.41
CA GLU A 99 6.52 23.55 6.63
C GLU A 99 7.44 23.84 5.42
N GLN A 100 8.76 23.73 5.59
CA GLN A 100 9.77 23.99 4.56
C GLN A 100 10.34 22.71 3.93
N ALA A 101 9.88 21.53 4.35
CA ALA A 101 10.40 20.25 3.90
C ALA A 101 9.36 19.47 3.08
N ARG A 102 9.83 18.72 2.09
CA ARG A 102 9.00 17.76 1.35
C ARG A 102 8.58 16.62 2.28
N TYR A 103 7.29 16.31 2.30
CA TYR A 103 6.72 15.18 3.04
C TYR A 103 5.90 14.32 2.08
N GLY A 104 6.10 13.01 2.12
CA GLY A 104 5.35 12.12 1.25
C GLY A 104 5.87 10.71 1.16
N THR A 105 5.33 9.97 0.20
CA THR A 105 5.71 8.60 -0.14
C THR A 105 7.18 8.56 -0.53
N ARG A 106 7.97 7.76 0.19
CA ARG A 106 9.42 7.60 -0.03
C ARG A 106 9.81 6.25 -0.62
N SER A 107 8.92 5.27 -0.53
CA SER A 107 9.12 3.93 -1.07
C SER A 107 7.78 3.33 -1.46
N MET A 108 7.79 2.56 -2.53
CA MET A 108 6.69 1.73 -3.00
C MET A 108 7.26 0.36 -3.31
N VAL A 109 6.65 -0.67 -2.74
CA VAL A 109 7.13 -2.04 -2.84
C VAL A 109 6.00 -2.90 -3.39
N ALA A 110 6.36 -3.80 -4.31
CA ALA A 110 5.56 -4.95 -4.67
C ALA A 110 6.36 -6.22 -4.36
N LEU A 111 5.69 -7.19 -3.73
CA LEU A 111 6.27 -8.48 -3.38
C LEU A 111 5.32 -9.58 -3.84
N ALA A 112 5.86 -10.58 -4.54
CA ALA A 112 5.15 -11.80 -4.90
C ALA A 112 5.92 -13.00 -4.33
N ALA A 113 5.19 -13.93 -3.73
CA ALA A 113 5.75 -15.16 -3.17
C ALA A 113 4.95 -16.36 -3.71
N LYS A 114 5.65 -17.35 -4.26
CA LYS A 114 5.08 -18.61 -4.73
C LYS A 114 5.09 -19.65 -3.60
N LEU A 115 4.25 -20.69 -3.73
CA LEU A 115 4.15 -21.76 -2.73
C LEU A 115 5.46 -22.55 -2.58
N GLU A 116 6.24 -22.61 -3.65
CA GLU A 116 7.53 -23.28 -3.73
C GLU A 116 8.65 -22.52 -3.00
N GLY A 117 8.39 -21.27 -2.58
CA GLY A 117 9.33 -20.43 -1.83
C GLY A 117 10.03 -19.36 -2.66
N GLU A 118 9.80 -19.31 -3.97
CA GLU A 118 10.34 -18.23 -4.82
C GLU A 118 9.66 -16.90 -4.47
N VAL A 119 10.48 -15.89 -4.15
CA VAL A 119 10.03 -14.52 -3.87
C VAL A 119 10.67 -13.56 -4.85
N THR A 120 9.83 -12.72 -5.46
CA THR A 120 10.26 -11.54 -6.20
C THR A 120 9.88 -10.29 -5.42
N PHE A 121 10.84 -9.40 -5.21
CA PHE A 121 10.68 -8.11 -4.55
C PHE A 121 11.08 -7.01 -5.51
N TYR A 122 10.17 -6.09 -5.80
CA TYR A 122 10.45 -4.86 -6.52
C TYR A 122 10.19 -3.67 -5.60
N GLU A 123 11.14 -2.74 -5.57
CA GLU A 123 11.00 -1.48 -4.85
C GLU A 123 11.39 -0.31 -5.73
N ARG A 124 10.60 0.76 -5.65
CA ARG A 124 10.98 2.09 -6.10
C ARG A 124 11.04 3.02 -4.89
N TYR A 125 12.22 3.55 -4.60
CA TYR A 125 12.47 4.32 -3.38
C TYR A 125 13.25 5.61 -3.65
N LEU A 126 13.12 6.57 -2.75
CA LEU A 126 13.75 7.88 -2.83
C LEU A 126 15.03 7.91 -2.00
N GLU A 127 16.17 8.08 -2.67
CA GLU A 127 17.48 8.28 -2.05
C GLU A 127 18.11 9.56 -2.60
N ASN A 128 18.56 10.45 -1.70
CA ASN A 128 19.15 11.74 -2.10
C ASN A 128 18.30 12.52 -3.12
N SER A 129 16.97 12.49 -2.95
CA SER A 129 15.97 13.10 -3.84
C SER A 129 15.89 12.52 -5.25
N LEU A 130 16.54 11.38 -5.50
CA LEU A 130 16.46 10.64 -6.76
C LEU A 130 15.69 9.34 -6.54
N TRP A 131 14.79 9.04 -7.46
CA TRP A 131 14.11 7.75 -7.48
C TRP A 131 15.07 6.68 -7.97
N LYS A 132 15.26 5.66 -7.15
CA LYS A 132 15.98 4.44 -7.47
C LYS A 132 15.02 3.27 -7.53
N GLU A 133 15.42 2.25 -8.26
CA GLU A 133 14.69 1.00 -8.38
C GLU A 133 15.58 -0.15 -7.95
N ASN A 134 14.96 -1.18 -7.37
CA ASN A 134 15.64 -2.40 -6.98
C ASN A 134 14.72 -3.59 -7.25
N LEU A 135 15.26 -4.63 -7.86
CA LEU A 135 14.57 -5.90 -8.12
C LEU A 135 15.44 -7.02 -7.56
N ILE A 136 14.89 -7.75 -6.59
CA ILE A 136 15.57 -8.87 -5.94
C ILE A 136 14.70 -10.11 -6.11
N GLN A 137 15.35 -11.22 -6.47
CA GLN A 137 14.75 -12.55 -6.46
C GLN A 137 15.51 -13.43 -5.49
N PHE A 138 14.79 -14.13 -4.62
CA PHE A 138 15.39 -15.03 -3.63
C PHE A 138 14.46 -16.20 -3.31
N GLN A 139 15.01 -17.23 -2.66
CA GLN A 139 14.26 -18.39 -2.18
C GLN A 139 14.08 -18.27 -0.67
N MET A 140 12.85 -18.42 -0.20
CA MET A 140 12.58 -18.52 1.24
C MET A 140 13.06 -19.88 1.75
N GLU A 141 13.82 -19.87 2.83
CA GLU A 141 14.16 -21.09 3.54
C GLU A 141 12.88 -21.72 4.11
N LYS A 142 12.71 -23.03 3.89
CA LYS A 142 11.61 -23.76 4.53
C LYS A 142 11.87 -23.78 6.03
N ALA A 143 10.90 -23.31 6.81
CA ALA A 143 10.92 -23.52 8.26
C ALA A 143 10.99 -25.03 8.53
N GLN A 144 12.02 -25.46 9.27
CA GLN A 144 12.19 -26.82 9.75
C GLN A 144 11.09 -27.21 10.75
#